data_AF-A0A944NWD7-F1
#
_entry.id   AF-A0A944NWD7-F1
#
_cell.length_a   1.000
_cell.length_b   1.000
_cell.length_c   1.000
_cell.angle_alpha   90.00
_cell.angle_beta   90.00
_cell.angle_gamma   90.00
#
_symmetry.space_group_name_H-M   'P 1'
#
loop_
_entity.id
_entity.type
_entity.pdbx_description
1 polymer ?
#
loop_
_entity_poly.entity_id
_entity_poly.type
_entity_poly.pdbx_seq_one_letter_code
_entity_poly.pdbx_strand_id
1 'polypeptide(L)' 'MSHPLEGVRVLAVEQYGAGPFGTMWLADQGAEVIKIEQPG' A
#
# COMPACT_ATOMS: atom_id res chain seq x y z
N MET A 1 15.97 -9.81 9.74
CA MET A 1 15.47 -10.49 8.52
C MET A 1 14.79 -9.42 7.70
N SER A 2 15.03 -9.35 6.39
CA SER A 2 14.38 -8.36 5.52
C SER A 2 12.92 -8.74 5.31
N HIS A 3 12.05 -7.74 5.23
CA HIS A 3 10.64 -7.98 4.92
C HIS A 3 10.51 -8.42 3.44
N PRO A 4 9.52 -9.28 3.08
CA PRO A 4 9.43 -9.81 1.72
C PRO A 4 9.23 -8.76 0.62
N LEU A 5 8.67 -7.58 0.95
CA LEU A 5 8.44 -6.47 0.01
C LEU A 5 9.35 -5.27 0.27
N GLU A 6 10.45 -5.46 1.00
CA GLU A 6 11.42 -4.40 1.24
C GLU A 6 12.00 -3.86 -0.09
N GLY A 7 11.94 -2.54 -0.27
CA GLY A 7 12.35 -1.86 -1.51
C GLY A 7 11.28 -1.82 -2.62
N VAL A 8 10.10 -2.41 -2.41
CA VAL A 8 8.96 -2.29 -3.33
C VAL A 8 8.16 -1.03 -3.01
N ARG A 9 7.84 -0.24 -4.04
CA ARG A 9 6.97 0.94 -3.93
C ARG A 9 5.66 0.71 -4.68
N VAL A 10 4.53 0.96 -4.02
CA VAL A 10 3.18 0.74 -4.56
C VAL A 10 2.43 2.07 -4.59
N LEU A 11 1.93 2.45 -5.77
CA LEU A 11 0.95 3.53 -5.90
C LEU A 11 -0.45 2.95 -5.74
N ALA A 12 -1.16 3.32 -4.68
CA ALA A 12 -2.47 2.79 -4.34
C ALA A 12 -3.57 3.76 -4.79
N VAL A 13 -4.30 3.40 -5.85
CA VAL A 13 -5.47 4.13 -6.35
C VAL A 13 -6.72 3.36 -5.97
N GLU A 14 -7.18 3.56 -4.75
CA GLU A 14 -8.19 2.73 -4.14
C GLU A 14 -9.08 3.50 -3.16
N GLN A 15 -10.26 2.98 -2.90
CA GLN A 15 -11.25 3.61 -2.04
C GLN A 15 -12.03 2.55 -1.23
N TYR A 16 -12.73 3.03 -0.21
CA TYR A 16 -13.57 2.22 0.67
C TYR A 16 -12.79 1.15 1.45
N GLY A 17 -13.25 -0.10 1.46
CA GLY A 17 -12.74 -1.15 2.36
C GLY A 17 -11.71 -2.08 1.71
N ALA A 18 -12.10 -2.77 0.64
CA ALA A 18 -11.32 -3.90 0.13
C ALA A 18 -9.92 -3.50 -0.38
N GLY A 19 -9.82 -2.37 -1.07
CA GLY A 19 -8.53 -1.84 -1.53
C GLY A 19 -7.63 -1.47 -0.34
N PRO A 20 -7.99 -0.46 0.47
CA PRO A 20 -7.18 -0.04 1.63
C PRO A 20 -6.79 -1.19 2.55
N PHE A 21 -7.69 -2.16 2.75
CA PHE A 21 -7.35 -3.35 3.51
C PHE A 21 -6.25 -4.18 2.83
N GLY A 22 -6.34 -4.40 1.51
CA GLY A 22 -5.32 -5.13 0.76
C GLY A 22 -3.95 -4.45 0.77
N THR A 23 -3.88 -3.14 0.58
CA THR A 23 -2.59 -2.42 0.57
C THR A 23 -1.99 -2.25 1.95
N MET A 24 -2.80 -2.22 3.01
CA MET A 24 -2.30 -2.33 4.39
C MET A 24 -1.47 -3.60 4.60
N TRP A 25 -1.94 -4.76 4.11
CA TRP A 25 -1.16 -6.00 4.18
C TRP A 25 0.16 -5.92 3.41
N LEU A 26 0.19 -5.19 2.27
CA LEU A 26 1.43 -4.99 1.53
C LEU A 26 2.43 -4.13 2.33
N ALA A 27 1.94 -3.10 3.03
CA ALA A 27 2.77 -2.27 3.91
C ALA A 27 3.33 -3.09 5.09
N ASP A 28 2.52 -3.94 5.72
CA ASP A 28 2.98 -4.84 6.80
C ASP A 28 4.08 -5.81 6.34
N GLN A 29 4.05 -6.18 5.06
CA GLN A 29 5.07 -7.00 4.42
C GLN A 29 6.27 -6.19 3.90
N GLY A 30 6.38 -4.89 4.23
CA GLY A 30 7.56 -4.06 4.01
C GLY A 30 7.52 -3.13 2.79
N ALA A 31 6.38 -3.03 2.09
CA ALA A 31 6.27 -2.15 0.93
C ALA A 31 6.08 -0.68 1.32
N GLU A 32 6.64 0.24 0.53
CA GLU A 32 6.31 1.67 0.58
C GLU A 32 5.01 1.93 -0.20
N VAL A 33 3.89 2.04 0.52
CA VAL A 33 2.58 2.30 -0.08
C VAL A 33 2.29 3.80 -0.08
N ILE A 34 2.09 4.37 -1.28
CA ILE A 34 1.71 5.78 -1.48
C ILE A 34 0.26 5.81 -1.97
N LYS A 35 -0.64 6.30 -1.13
CA LYS A 35 -2.05 6.44 -1.49
C LYS A 35 -2.28 7.65 -2.38
N ILE A 36 -2.99 7.44 -3.47
CA ILE A 36 -3.45 8.49 -4.37
C ILE A 36 -4.92 8.77 -4.06
N GLU A 37 -5.19 10.01 -3.64
CA GLU A 37 -6.52 10.51 -3.36
C GLU A 37 -6.97 11.48 -4.46
N GLN A 38 -8.28 11.60 -4.65
CA GLN A 38 -8.82 12.63 -5.54
C GLN A 38 -8.57 14.02 -4.93
N PRO A 39 -8.09 15.01 -5.71
CA PRO A 39 -7.97 16.38 -5.22
C PRO A 39 -9.33 16.96 -4.81
N GLY A 40 -9.40 17.63 -3.66
CA GLY A 40 -10.61 18.25 -3.14
C GLY A 40 -10.40 18.85 -1.76
#